data_AF-A0A026VYF5-F1
#
_entry.id   AF-A0A026VYF5-F1
#
_cell.length_a   1.000
_cell.length_b   1.000
_cell.length_c   1.000
_cell.angle_alpha   90.00
_cell.angle_beta   90.00
_cell.angle_gamma   90.00
#
_symmetry.space_group_name_H-M   'P 1'
#
loop_
_entity.id
_entity.type
_entity.pdbx_description
1 polymer ?
#
loop_
_entity_poly.entity_id
_entity_poly.type
_entity_poly.pdbx_seq_one_letter_code
_entity_poly.pdbx_strand_id
1 'polypeptide(L)'
;ALCYGDTDNVVLLDWSKYSTNIDYASVFKNAEGVGSLFAQSLQLLKDNDFNTSTIYIIGHSLGAHISGLAGKCTNFTIPRITGKWSNLKTCKCFYNTCI
;
A
#
# COMPACT_ATOMS: atom_id res chain seq x y z
N ALA A 1 8.27 14.94 11.42
CA ALA A 1 6.93 14.32 11.55
C ALA A 1 6.94 12.78 11.49
N LEU A 2 8.00 12.12 11.02
CA LEU A 2 8.10 10.64 11.01
C LEU A 2 9.27 10.07 11.86
N CYS A 3 10.13 10.92 12.44
CA CYS A 3 11.33 10.48 13.16
C CYS A 3 11.58 11.31 14.45
N TYR A 4 10.55 11.94 15.02
CA TYR A 4 10.77 12.77 16.20
C TYR A 4 10.77 11.89 17.45
N GLY A 5 11.95 11.41 17.83
CA GLY A 5 12.17 10.64 19.06
C GLY A 5 12.44 9.15 18.88
N ASP A 6 12.87 8.69 17.69
CA ASP A 6 13.36 7.33 17.40
C ASP A 6 12.47 6.15 17.86
N THR A 7 11.17 6.39 18.04
CA THR A 7 10.20 5.39 18.53
C THR A 7 9.38 4.75 17.42
N ASP A 8 9.46 5.30 16.20
CA ASP A 8 8.70 4.84 15.04
C ASP A 8 9.57 4.02 14.07
N ASN A 9 9.01 2.90 13.58
CA ASN A 9 9.62 2.13 12.50
C ASN A 9 9.14 2.67 11.15
N VAL A 10 10.07 3.14 10.32
CA VAL A 10 9.77 3.61 8.96
C VAL A 10 10.26 2.58 7.95
N VAL A 11 9.33 2.00 7.19
CA VAL A 11 9.62 1.02 6.14
C VAL A 11 9.27 1.62 4.78
N LEU A 12 10.23 1.58 3.86
CA LEU A 12 10.04 2.04 2.49
C LEU A 12 9.71 0.86 1.56
N LEU A 13 8.54 0.91 0.92
CA LEU A 13 8.20 0.00 -0.17
C LEU A 13 8.75 0.55 -1.49
N ASP A 14 9.95 0.10 -1.86
CA ASP A 14 10.52 0.41 -3.18
C ASP A 14 9.98 -0.56 -4.24
N TRP A 15 9.21 -0.01 -5.18
CA TRP A 15 8.68 -0.71 -6.36
C TRP A 15 9.11 -0.03 -7.67
N SER A 16 10.18 0.78 -7.63
CA SER A 16 10.71 1.55 -8.76
C SER A 16 10.97 0.70 -10.00
N LYS A 17 11.46 -0.53 -9.82
CA LYS A 17 11.69 -1.50 -10.90
C LYS A 17 10.46 -1.72 -11.80
N TYR A 18 9.25 -1.58 -11.26
CA TYR A 18 8.00 -1.83 -11.97
C TYR A 18 7.24 -0.55 -12.33
N SER A 19 7.76 0.62 -11.95
CA SER A 19 7.11 1.91 -12.14
C SER A 19 7.60 2.69 -13.36
N THR A 20 8.72 2.30 -13.97
CA THR A 20 9.43 3.06 -15.01
C THR A 20 8.97 2.78 -16.44
N ASN A 21 7.79 2.16 -16.65
CA ASN A 21 7.29 1.89 -18.00
C ASN A 21 6.53 3.12 -18.56
N ILE A 22 6.66 3.37 -19.87
CA ILE A 22 5.98 4.47 -20.57
C ILE A 22 4.46 4.23 -20.61
N ASP A 23 4.03 2.96 -20.69
CA ASP A 23 2.62 2.61 -20.67
C ASP A 23 2.05 2.61 -19.25
N TYR A 24 1.26 3.64 -18.93
CA TYR A 24 0.58 3.79 -17.65
C TYR A 24 -0.34 2.60 -17.32
N ALA A 25 -0.99 1.97 -18.30
CA ALA A 25 -1.86 0.82 -18.04
C ALA A 25 -1.06 -0.41 -17.58
N SER A 26 0.12 -0.63 -18.16
CA SER A 26 1.05 -1.66 -17.68
C SER A 26 1.55 -1.35 -16.28
N VAL A 27 1.94 -0.11 -15.99
CA VAL A 27 2.39 0.30 -14.65
C VAL A 27 1.28 0.13 -13.61
N PHE A 28 0.04 0.43 -13.97
CA PHE A 28 -1.13 0.21 -13.11
C PHE A 28 -1.31 -1.27 -12.74
N LYS A 29 -1.23 -2.18 -13.72
CA LYS A 29 -1.32 -3.63 -13.46
C LYS A 29 -0.17 -4.13 -12.58
N ASN A 30 1.03 -3.61 -12.78
CA ASN A 30 2.16 -3.96 -11.92
C ASN A 30 1.91 -3.50 -10.47
N ALA A 31 1.34 -2.31 -10.28
CA ALA A 31 0.98 -1.80 -8.96
C ALA A 31 -0.08 -2.66 -8.27
N GLU A 32 -1.02 -3.27 -9.01
CA GLU A 32 -1.94 -4.27 -8.44
C GLU A 32 -1.16 -5.46 -7.86
N GLY A 33 -0.25 -6.05 -8.64
CA GLY A 33 0.59 -7.15 -8.18
C GLY A 33 1.44 -6.78 -6.96
N VAL A 34 2.02 -5.58 -6.95
CA VAL A 34 2.78 -5.05 -5.81
C VAL A 34 1.88 -4.88 -4.57
N GLY A 35 0.64 -4.40 -4.74
CA GLY A 35 -0.30 -4.27 -3.64
C GLY A 35 -0.72 -5.61 -3.03
N SER A 36 -0.92 -6.65 -3.85
CA SER A 36 -1.17 -8.01 -3.37
C SER A 36 0.03 -8.58 -2.60
N LEU A 37 1.24 -8.45 -3.12
CA LEU A 37 2.45 -8.88 -2.41
C LEU A 37 2.65 -8.11 -1.11
N PHE A 38 2.34 -6.81 -1.11
CA PHE A 38 2.42 -6.00 0.10
C PHE A 38 1.39 -6.44 1.15
N ALA A 39 0.16 -6.77 0.77
CA ALA A 39 -0.83 -7.37 1.68
C ALA A 39 -0.32 -8.68 2.29
N GLN A 40 0.31 -9.56 1.50
CA GLN A 40 0.89 -10.80 2.01
C GLN A 40 2.00 -10.53 3.04
N SER A 41 2.88 -9.57 2.79
CA SER A 41 3.90 -9.16 3.77
C SER A 41 3.30 -8.61 5.06
N LEU A 42 2.22 -7.82 4.96
CA LEU A 42 1.48 -7.33 6.14
C LEU A 42 0.80 -8.46 6.90
N GLN A 43 0.32 -9.49 6.20
CA GLN A 43 -0.23 -10.69 6.80
C GLN A 43 0.84 -11.47 7.56
N LEU A 44 2.02 -11.65 6.97
CA LEU A 44 3.14 -12.30 7.65
C LEU A 44 3.55 -11.56 8.93
N LEU A 45 3.53 -10.22 8.93
CA LEU A 45 3.78 -9.45 10.15
C LEU A 45 2.74 -9.77 11.23
N LYS A 46 1.45 -9.77 10.87
CA LYS A 46 0.37 -10.13 11.80
C LYS A 46 0.55 -11.55 12.35
N ASP A 47 0.91 -12.50 11.48
CA ASP A 47 1.08 -13.91 11.85
C ASP A 47 2.30 -14.12 12.77
N ASN A 48 3.23 -13.15 12.82
CA ASN A 48 4.35 -13.08 13.77
C ASN A 48 4.04 -12.19 14.98
N ASP A 49 2.76 -12.09 15.38
CA ASP A 49 2.28 -11.33 16.53
C ASP A 49 2.58 -9.81 16.49
N PHE A 50 2.81 -9.23 15.31
CA PHE A 50 2.96 -7.78 15.18
C PHE A 50 1.63 -7.07 15.45
N ASN A 51 1.66 -6.00 16.25
CA ASN A 51 0.47 -5.20 16.52
C ASN A 51 0.03 -4.42 15.27
N THR A 52 -0.93 -4.96 14.53
CA THR A 52 -1.44 -4.32 13.31
C THR A 52 -2.13 -2.98 13.54
N SER A 53 -2.52 -2.68 14.78
CA SER A 53 -3.18 -1.41 15.14
C SER A 53 -2.22 -0.22 15.18
N THR A 54 -0.91 -0.45 15.05
CA THR A 54 0.10 0.61 14.95
C THR A 54 0.53 0.87 13.51
N ILE A 55 -0.02 0.13 12.54
CA ILE A 55 0.36 0.27 11.13
C ILE A 55 -0.27 1.55 10.55
N TYR A 56 0.59 2.38 9.96
CA TYR A 56 0.18 3.54 9.18
C TYR A 56 0.81 3.49 7.79
N ILE A 57 -0.02 3.54 6.75
CA ILE A 57 0.45 3.49 5.37
C ILE A 57 0.23 4.85 4.70
N ILE A 58 1.28 5.37 4.07
CA ILE A 58 1.24 6.58 3.26
C ILE A 58 1.55 6.20 1.81
N GLY A 59 0.64 6.56 0.89
CA GLY A 59 0.79 6.31 -0.53
C GLY A 59 0.66 7.60 -1.34
N HIS A 60 1.58 7.82 -2.29
CA HIS A 60 1.52 8.96 -3.22
C HIS A 60 1.33 8.47 -4.65
N SER A 61 0.50 9.16 -5.43
CA SER A 61 0.17 8.82 -6.81
C SER A 61 -0.31 7.35 -6.90
N LEU A 62 0.30 6.53 -7.73
CA LEU A 62 -0.04 5.12 -7.85
C LEU A 62 0.22 4.32 -6.55
N GLY A 63 1.14 4.80 -5.71
CA GLY A 63 1.35 4.25 -4.37
C GLY A 63 0.10 4.35 -3.48
N ALA A 64 -0.78 5.34 -3.69
CA ALA A 64 -2.05 5.42 -2.97
C ALA A 64 -2.98 4.25 -3.32
N HIS A 65 -2.96 3.79 -4.58
CA HIS A 65 -3.70 2.61 -5.01
C HIS A 65 -3.11 1.32 -4.42
N ILE A 66 -1.78 1.19 -4.39
CA ILE A 66 -1.08 0.07 -3.76
C ILE A 66 -1.48 -0.03 -2.29
N SER A 67 -1.46 1.09 -1.55
CA SER A 67 -1.86 1.14 -0.15
C SER A 67 -3.32 0.74 0.06
N GLY A 68 -4.24 1.21 -0.79
CA GLY A 68 -5.65 0.85 -0.73
C GLY A 68 -5.90 -0.62 -1.02
N LEU A 69 -5.21 -1.20 -2.00
CA LEU A 69 -5.29 -2.62 -2.32
C LEU A 69 -4.74 -3.47 -1.17
N ALA A 70 -3.60 -3.06 -0.58
CA ALA A 70 -3.02 -3.76 0.55
C ALA A 70 -4.01 -3.83 1.73
N GLY A 71 -4.62 -2.70 2.09
CA GLY A 71 -5.63 -2.67 3.16
C GLY A 71 -6.93 -3.43 2.84
N LYS A 72 -7.26 -3.62 1.56
CA LYS A 72 -8.40 -4.46 1.15
C LYS A 72 -8.09 -5.95 1.26
N CYS A 73 -6.87 -6.35 0.93
CA CYS A 73 -6.49 -7.77 0.81
C CYS A 73 -5.87 -8.36 2.08
N THR A 74 -5.72 -7.58 3.15
CA THR A 74 -5.37 -8.08 4.49
C THR A 74 -6.60 -8.62 5.22
N ASN A 75 -6.44 -9.64 6.07
CA ASN A 75 -7.53 -10.18 6.91
C ASN A 75 -7.75 -9.38 8.21
N PHE A 76 -7.21 -8.17 8.29
CA PHE A 76 -7.33 -7.26 9.41
C PHE A 76 -7.50 -5.82 8.90
N THR A 77 -8.04 -4.98 9.78
CA THR A 77 -8.25 -3.57 9.47
C THR A 77 -6.98 -2.78 9.72
N ILE A 78 -6.49 -2.11 8.69
CA ILE A 78 -5.40 -1.13 8.83
C ILE A 78 -6.00 0.17 9.37
N PRO A 79 -5.55 0.67 10.54
CA PRO A 79 -6.16 1.82 11.20
C PRO A 79 -6.15 3.09 10.37
N ARG A 80 -5.09 3.29 9.58
CA ARG A 80 -4.90 4.53 8.83
C ARG A 80 -4.15 4.29 7.54
N ILE A 81 -4.75 4.74 6.44
CA ILE A 81 -4.15 4.82 5.11
C ILE A 81 -4.33 6.25 4.62
N THR A 82 -3.24 6.93 4.27
CA THR A 82 -3.28 8.28 3.70
C THR A 82 -2.77 8.23 2.27
N GLY A 83 -3.68 8.48 1.33
CA GLY A 83 -3.39 8.51 -0.11
C GLY A 83 -3.46 9.93 -0.66
N LYS A 84 -2.46 10.35 -1.45
CA LYS A 84 -2.56 11.56 -2.28
C LYS A 84 -2.57 11.18 -3.76
N TRP A 85 -3.66 11.52 -4.45
CA TRP A 85 -3.85 11.35 -5.88
C TRP A 85 -4.13 12.71 -6.51
N SER A 86 -3.46 13.07 -7.61
CA SER A 86 -3.45 14.43 -8.15
C SER A 86 -4.59 14.78 -9.12
N ASN A 87 -5.62 13.93 -9.31
CA ASN A 87 -6.78 14.29 -10.13
C ASN A 87 -8.12 13.78 -9.55
N LEU A 88 -9.04 14.72 -9.32
CA LEU A 88 -10.39 14.57 -8.74
C LEU A 88 -11.25 13.50 -9.44
N LYS A 89 -11.08 12.23 -9.05
CA LYS A 89 -12.18 11.26 -8.94
C LYS A 89 -11.91 10.43 -7.69
N THR A 90 -12.96 10.19 -6.91
CA THR A 90 -13.02 9.28 -5.77
C THR A 90 -12.15 8.05 -6.04
N CYS A 91 -11.37 7.56 -5.05
CA CYS A 91 -10.76 6.23 -5.11
C CYS A 91 -11.86 5.21 -5.38
N LYS A 92 -12.16 4.97 -6.65
CA LYS A 92 -13.09 3.95 -7.06
C LYS A 92 -12.29 2.66 -6.84
N CYS A 93 -12.70 1.86 -5.87
CA CYS A 93 -12.17 0.51 -5.70
C CYS A 93 -12.42 -0.26 -7.00
N PHE A 94 -11.47 -0.21 -7.93
CA PHE A 94 -11.55 -0.89 -9.23
C PHE A 94 -11.27 -2.39 -9.11
N TYR A 95 -10.87 -2.86 -7.93
CA TYR A 95 -10.35 -4.21 -7.76
C TYR A 95 -11.43 -5.17 -7.27
N ASN A 96 -11.72 -6.21 -8.06
CA ASN A 96 -12.57 -7.34 -7.67
C ASN A 96 -11.76 -8.55 -7.18
N THR A 97 -10.43 -8.48 -7.19
CA THR A 97 -9.59 -9.67 -6.97
C THR A 97 -8.48 -9.35 -5.98
N CYS A 98 -8.55 -9.97 -4.81
CA CYS A 98 -7.36 -10.26 -4.01
C CYS A 98 -6.86 -11.61 -4.52
N ILE A 99 -5.69 -11.60 -5.18
CA ILE A 99 -5.05 -12.82 -5.70
C ILE A 99 -4.40 -13.58 -4.54
#